data_AF-A0A961Y439-F1
#
_entry.id   AF-A0A961Y439-F1
#
_cell.length_a   1.000
_cell.length_b   1.000
_cell.length_c   1.000
_cell.angle_alpha   90.00
_cell.angle_beta   90.00
_cell.angle_gamma   90.00
#
_symmetry.space_group_name_H-M   'P 1'
#
loop_
_entity.id
_entity.type
_entity.pdbx_description
1 polymer ?
#
loop_
_entity_poly.entity_id
_entity_poly.type
_entity_poly.pdbx_seq_one_letter_code
_entity_poly.pdbx_strand_id
1 'polypeptide(L)' 'REAVREIVASGVGIGFVSQAEFGQDARLVRLDIEGPAMLMDEALVCLRERSAGKLVRAFFDTARALQLSAS' A
#
# COMPACT_ATOMS: atom_id res chain seq x y z
N ARG A 1 6.65 5.22 4.26
CA ARG A 1 5.52 6.05 3.78
C ARG A 1 5.61 7.48 4.27
N GLU A 2 5.38 7.79 5.55
CA GLU A 2 5.30 9.19 5.99
C GLU A 2 6.66 9.90 6.12
N ALA A 3 7.67 9.19 6.62
CA ALA A 3 9.01 9.77 6.78
C ALA A 3 9.67 10.12 5.43
N VAL A 4 9.53 9.24 4.42
CA VAL A 4 10.05 9.49 3.05
C VAL A 4 9.36 10.72 2.46
N ARG A 5 8.03 10.81 2.60
CA ARG A 5 7.27 11.97 2.12
C ARG A 5 7.78 13.26 2.73
N GLU A 6 7.95 13.30 4.05
CA GLU A 6 8.35 14.53 4.74
C GLU A 6 9.78 14.96 4.38
N ILE A 7 10.70 14.01 4.20
CA ILE A 7 12.08 14.30 3.75
C ILE A 7 12.05 14.94 2.35
N VAL A 8 11.32 14.35 1.41
CA VAL A 8 11.22 14.90 0.04
C VAL A 8 10.53 16.26 0.06
N ALA A 9 9.46 16.42 0.84
CA ALA A 9 8.72 17.67 0.95
C ALA A 9 9.53 18.79 1.63
N SER A 10 10.56 18.44 2.40
CA SER A 10 11.54 19.39 2.94
C SER A 10 12.58 19.85 1.90
N GLY A 11 12.47 19.37 0.66
CA GLY A 11 13.38 19.70 -0.44
C GLY A 11 14.58 18.75 -0.55
N VAL A 12 14.54 17.60 0.11
CA VAL A 12 15.65 16.64 0.15
C VAL A 12 15.37 15.43 -0.74
N GLY A 13 16.01 15.42 -1.93
CA GLY A 13 16.09 14.24 -2.79
C GLY A 13 14.79 13.84 -3.49
N ILE A 14 14.74 12.57 -3.94
CA ILE A 14 13.61 11.96 -4.64
C ILE A 14 13.22 10.68 -3.88
N GLY A 15 11.91 10.47 -3.69
CA GLY A 15 11.36 9.28 -3.06
C GLY A 15 10.64 8.39 -4.07
N PHE A 16 10.68 7.08 -3.83
CA PHE A 16 9.92 6.09 -4.60
C PHE A 16 8.80 5.55 -3.73
N VAL A 17 7.57 5.56 -4.25
CA VAL A 17 6.38 5.03 -3.60
C VAL A 17 5.48 4.41 -4.66
N SER A 18 4.64 3.45 -4.28
CA SER A 18 3.61 2.96 -5.19
C SER A 18 2.58 4.06 -5.51
N GLN A 19 1.87 3.92 -6.62
CA GLN A 19 0.83 4.88 -7.01
C GLN A 19 -0.25 5.04 -5.93
N ALA A 20 -0.59 3.96 -5.22
CA ALA A 20 -1.55 3.99 -4.12
C ALA A 20 -1.05 4.73 -2.88
N GLU A 21 0.27 4.85 -2.71
CA GLU A 21 0.88 5.43 -1.51
C GLU A 21 1.22 6.92 -1.62
N PHE A 22 1.27 7.50 -2.83
CA PHE A 22 1.64 8.90 -3.05
C PHE A 22 0.75 9.87 -2.23
N GLY A 23 -0.54 9.56 -2.08
CA GLY A 23 -1.46 10.37 -1.29
C GLY A 23 -1.72 11.76 -1.89
N GLN A 24 -2.14 12.71 -1.05
CA GLN A 24 -2.36 14.10 -1.45
C GLN A 24 -1.46 15.02 -0.59
N ASP A 25 -0.38 15.53 -1.18
CA ASP A 25 0.47 16.57 -0.59
C ASP A 25 0.84 17.58 -1.68
N ALA A 26 0.35 18.82 -1.56
CA ALA A 26 0.52 19.85 -2.58
C ALA A 26 1.99 20.31 -2.74
N ARG A 27 2.88 19.96 -1.80
CA ARG A 27 4.32 20.25 -1.89
C ARG A 27 5.05 19.30 -2.85
N LEU A 28 4.40 18.19 -3.24
CA LEU A 28 5.02 17.13 -4.01
C LEU A 28 4.36 16.99 -5.38
N VAL A 29 5.16 16.62 -6.37
CA VAL A 29 4.70 16.24 -7.70
C VAL A 29 5.07 14.80 -7.97
N ARG A 30 4.19 14.06 -8.65
CA ARG A 30 4.46 12.68 -9.06
C ARG A 30 5.21 12.70 -10.39
N LEU A 31 6.26 11.90 -10.49
CA LEU A 31 6.96 11.61 -11.74
C LEU A 31 6.70 10.14 -12.08
N ASP A 32 6.17 9.88 -13.27
CA ASP A 32 5.88 8.53 -13.71
C ASP A 32 7.19 7.87 -14.20
N ILE A 33 7.46 6.65 -13.74
CA ILE A 33 8.64 5.88 -14.14
C ILE A 33 8.26 5.00 -15.32
N GLU A 34 8.85 5.27 -16.48
CA GLU A 34 8.64 4.46 -17.68
C GLU A 34 9.37 3.11 -17.56
N GLY A 35 8.64 2.01 -17.80
CA GLY A 35 9.19 0.67 -17.75
C GLY A 35 8.11 -0.40 -17.63
N PRO A 36 8.49 -1.68 -17.59
CA PRO A 36 7.57 -2.77 -17.29
C PRO A 36 6.86 -2.52 -15.95
N ALA A 37 5.59 -2.91 -15.85
CA ALA A 37 4.85 -2.79 -14.61
C ALA A 37 5.58 -3.53 -13.48
N MET A 38 6.03 -2.79 -12.46
CA MET A 38 6.46 -3.38 -11.20
C MET A 38 5.22 -3.70 -10.37
N LEU A 39 4.89 -4.98 -10.29
CA LEU A 39 3.81 -5.47 -9.44
C LEU A 39 4.36 -5.72 -8.04
N MET A 40 3.65 -5.22 -7.03
CA MET A 40 3.91 -5.56 -5.63
C MET A 40 2.87 -6.58 -5.19
N ASP A 41 3.33 -7.74 -4.74
CA ASP A 41 2.45 -8.75 -4.15
C ASP A 41 2.09 -8.33 -2.72
N GLU A 42 0.81 -8.04 -2.50
CA GLU A 42 0.28 -7.79 -1.17
C GLU A 42 -0.25 -9.08 -0.54
N ALA A 43 0.02 -9.29 0.76
CA ALA A 43 -0.43 -10.47 1.48
C ALA A 43 -1.03 -10.09 2.84
N LEU A 44 -2.18 -10.70 3.17
CA LEU A 44 -2.71 -10.71 4.53
C LEU A 44 -2.17 -11.93 5.26
N VAL A 45 -1.44 -11.67 6.35
CA VAL A 45 -0.83 -12.70 7.18
C VAL A 45 -1.33 -12.62 8.61
N CYS A 46 -1.57 -13.79 9.22
CA CYS A 46 -1.90 -13.90 10.63
C CYS A 46 -1.23 -15.14 11.25
N LEU A 47 -0.97 -15.09 12.56
CA LEU A 47 -0.50 -16.26 13.30
C LEU A 47 -1.57 -17.35 13.27
N ARG A 48 -1.14 -18.61 13.08
CA ARG A 48 -2.06 -19.74 12.91
C ARG A 48 -3.00 -19.89 14.11
N GLU A 49 -2.51 -19.67 15.32
CA GLU A 49 -3.26 -19.78 16.57
C GLU A 49 -4.36 -18.70 16.68
N ARG A 50 -4.18 -17.57 15.99
CA ARG A 50 -5.14 -16.44 15.97
C ARG A 50 -6.11 -16.49 14.79
N SER A 51 -5.84 -17.32 13.79
CA SER A 51 -6.65 -17.45 12.57
C SER A 51 -8.11 -17.84 12.84
N ALA A 52 -8.37 -18.58 13.93
CA ALA A 52 -9.71 -18.98 14.34
C ALA A 52 -10.45 -17.90 15.15
N GLY A 53 -9.85 -16.75 15.45
CA GLY A 53 -10.55 -15.64 16.10
C GLY A 53 -11.69 -15.13 15.21
N LYS A 54 -12.88 -14.86 15.77
CA LYS A 54 -14.03 -14.37 14.99
C LYS A 54 -13.71 -13.11 14.19
N LEU A 55 -13.00 -12.17 14.82
CA LEU A 55 -12.60 -10.91 14.18
C LEU A 55 -11.60 -11.12 13.03
N VAL A 56 -10.58 -11.97 13.24
CA VAL A 56 -9.59 -12.29 12.21
C VAL A 56 -10.27 -12.95 11.01
N ARG A 57 -11.17 -13.91 11.25
CA ARG A 57 -11.94 -14.55 10.17
C ARG A 57 -12.78 -13.55 9.38
N ALA A 58 -13.58 -12.74 10.07
CA ALA A 58 -14.42 -11.73 9.44
C ALA A 58 -13.61 -10.74 8.59
N PHE A 59 -12.44 -10.32 9.06
CA PHE A 59 -11.53 -9.45 8.31
C PHE A 59 -11.02 -10.12 7.03
N PHE A 60 -10.53 -11.37 7.13
CA PHE A 60 -10.05 -12.12 5.96
C PHE A 60 -11.16 -12.41 4.95
N ASP A 61 -12.38 -12.70 5.40
CA ASP A 61 -13.55 -12.89 4.54
C ASP A 61 -13.91 -11.60 3.79
N THR A 62 -13.89 -10.46 4.48
CA THR A 62 -14.13 -9.15 3.88
C THR A 62 -13.06 -8.82 2.84
N ALA A 63 -11.79 -9.02 3.18
CA ALA A 63 -10.69 -8.77 2.26
C ALA A 63 -10.77 -9.64 0.99
N ARG A 64 -11.12 -10.92 1.12
CA ARG A 64 -11.37 -11.81 -0.03
C ARG A 64 -12.51 -11.31 -0.91
N ALA A 65 -13.62 -10.87 -0.31
CA ALA A 65 -14.75 -10.34 -1.05
C ALA A 65 -14.37 -9.09 -1.86
N LEU A 66 -13.57 -8.19 -1.28
CA LEU A 66 -13.08 -7.00 -1.97
C LEU A 66 -12.09 -7.32 -3.10
N GLN A 67 -11.20 -8.30 -2.91
CA GLN A 67 -10.25 -8.70 -3.95
C GLN A 67 -10.94 -9.31 -5.19
N LEU A 68 -12.02 -10.06 -4.99
CA LEU A 68 -12.83 -10.62 -6.09
C LEU A 68 -13.62 -9.55 -6.85
N SER A 69 -13.98 -8.43 -6.21
CA SER A 69 -14.69 -7.33 -6.86
C SER A 69 -13.78 -6.40 -7.68
N ALA A 70 -12.47 -6.48 -7.48
CA ALA A 70 -11.46 -5.65 -8.13
C ALA A 70 -10.75 -6.33 -9.30
N SER A 71 -10.99 -7.64 -9.51
CA SER A 71 -10.50 -8.44 -10.65
C SER A 71 -11.58 -8.55 -11.73
#